data_AF-A0A089KZD4-F1
#
_entry.id   AF-A0A089KZD4-F1
#
_cell.length_a   1.000
_cell.length_b   1.000
_cell.length_c   1.000
_cell.angle_alpha   90.00
_cell.angle_beta   90.00
_cell.angle_gamma   90.00
#
_symmetry.space_group_name_H-M   'P 1'
#
loop_
_entity.id
_entity.type
_entity.pdbx_description
1 polymer ?
#
loop_
_entity_poly.entity_id
_entity_poly.type
_entity_poly.pdbx_seq_one_letter_code
_entity_poly.pdbx_strand_id
1 'polypeptide(L)'
;MSGLPMHKRIAVIILLLTLQSLVLTGCWSRIEINDRLLVVAMFLDELEDDKVLLTLGYAKPNQIASGAGGESSGASMPYATVQGEGRNISEAYRNIQTNISREIFWGQVKIIVMGEQYARTGVQPLLDFVNRKSAIPLKTYILVAKEAAEAISMFPTQIEKFPSEIFRELVARKKIITGSVKHFMIAQEYGRGMIVSYLSPNPDKSQGNQIRVLGAALFQDNRMVDTIDIYKTRGAMWLRGNIKDAIITFPSPSDGELISLLIINAKSKISLSRKDEKFVYTFKLEIESIVDSSNSSIEMADPDTMRHLEKILDGEVESRIMQAFDASIKAGSDAFQLGSHIAWNYPEEWKAVKEDWSHMYKEQVRLEVETKAVIRLLGTQKK
;
A
#
# COMPACT_ATOMS: atom_id res chain seq x y z
N MET A 1 23.61 16.41 -57.84
CA MET A 1 23.46 15.27 -58.78
C MET A 1 23.42 15.75 -60.24
N SER A 2 24.39 16.55 -60.72
CA SER A 2 24.31 17.18 -62.06
C SER A 2 25.11 16.48 -63.18
N GLY A 3 25.84 15.39 -62.92
CA GLY A 3 26.66 14.68 -63.92
C GLY A 3 26.24 13.25 -64.32
N LEU A 4 25.17 12.70 -63.74
CA LEU A 4 24.73 11.31 -64.04
C LEU A 4 23.69 11.27 -65.17
N PRO A 5 23.69 10.24 -66.05
CA PRO A 5 22.68 10.08 -67.10
C PRO A 5 21.29 9.83 -66.52
N MET A 6 20.24 10.28 -67.23
CA MET A 6 18.86 10.37 -66.72
C MET A 6 18.32 9.03 -66.15
N HIS A 7 18.62 7.91 -66.80
CA HIS A 7 18.19 6.57 -66.35
C HIS A 7 18.81 6.16 -64.99
N LYS A 8 20.06 6.56 -64.69
CA LYS A 8 20.70 6.27 -63.39
C LYS A 8 20.12 7.13 -62.27
N ARG A 9 19.70 8.37 -62.55
CA ARG A 9 19.01 9.22 -61.57
C ARG A 9 17.63 8.66 -61.24
N ILE A 10 16.90 8.19 -62.25
CA ILE A 10 15.59 7.53 -62.07
C ILE A 10 15.75 6.25 -61.24
N ALA A 11 16.75 5.41 -61.52
CA ALA A 11 17.01 4.19 -60.74
C ALA A 11 17.34 4.48 -59.27
N VAL A 12 18.13 5.53 -58.97
CA VAL A 12 18.43 5.93 -57.59
C VAL A 12 17.20 6.46 -56.87
N ILE A 13 16.32 7.22 -57.56
CA ILE A 13 15.07 7.71 -56.98
C ILE A 13 14.10 6.55 -56.70
N ILE A 14 13.98 5.60 -57.62
CA ILE A 14 13.15 4.39 -57.42
C ILE A 14 13.69 3.58 -56.24
N LEU A 15 15.01 3.39 -56.15
CA LEU A 15 15.65 2.68 -55.04
C LEU A 15 15.38 3.37 -53.69
N LEU A 16 15.49 4.71 -53.64
CA LEU A 16 15.19 5.50 -52.45
C LEU A 16 13.72 5.42 -52.04
N LEU A 17 12.79 5.45 -53.00
CA LEU A 17 11.35 5.29 -52.76
C LEU A 17 11.00 3.88 -52.27
N THR A 18 11.64 2.83 -52.82
CA THR A 18 11.46 1.45 -52.34
C THR A 18 12.09 1.22 -50.97
N LEU A 19 13.19 1.91 -50.65
CA LEU A 19 13.82 1.82 -49.33
C LEU A 19 12.99 2.54 -48.27
N GLN A 20 12.33 3.64 -48.63
CA GLN A 20 11.37 4.33 -47.75
C GLN A 20 10.14 3.45 -47.47
N SER A 21 9.56 2.77 -48.46
CA SER A 21 8.38 1.92 -48.23
C SER A 21 8.66 0.72 -47.31
N LEU A 22 9.88 0.20 -47.30
CA LEU A 22 10.30 -0.85 -46.36
C LEU A 22 10.35 -0.36 -44.90
N VAL A 23 10.74 0.90 -44.67
CA VAL A 23 10.83 1.52 -43.33
C VAL A 23 9.47 2.04 -42.84
N LEU A 24 8.50 2.24 -43.74
CA LEU A 24 7.12 2.62 -43.42
C LEU A 24 6.19 1.44 -43.07
N THR A 25 6.71 0.22 -42.91
CA THR A 25 5.96 -0.93 -42.37
C THR A 25 5.76 -0.84 -40.84
N GLY A 26 5.50 0.37 -40.34
CA GLY A 26 5.35 0.68 -38.93
C GLY A 26 3.98 0.29 -38.37
N CYS A 27 4.02 -0.67 -37.43
CA CYS A 27 2.99 -1.02 -36.43
C CYS A 27 1.73 -1.75 -36.94
N TRP A 28 1.91 -2.97 -37.48
CA TRP A 28 0.83 -3.94 -37.72
C TRP A 28 0.11 -4.35 -36.41
N SER A 29 0.78 -4.31 -35.25
CA SER A 29 0.25 -4.83 -33.98
C SER A 29 -0.31 -3.74 -33.05
N ARG A 30 -1.20 -2.87 -33.55
CA ARG A 30 -1.89 -1.89 -32.70
C ARG A 30 -3.24 -2.45 -32.27
N ILE A 31 -3.43 -2.57 -30.96
CA ILE A 31 -4.74 -2.85 -30.37
C ILE A 31 -5.29 -1.52 -29.86
N GLU A 32 -6.48 -1.14 -30.31
CA GLU A 32 -7.06 0.15 -29.95
C GLU A 32 -7.53 0.18 -28.49
N ILE A 33 -7.62 1.38 -27.92
CA ILE A 33 -8.13 1.56 -26.55
C ILE A 33 -9.58 1.08 -26.41
N ASN A 34 -10.34 1.12 -27.50
CA ASN A 34 -11.73 0.66 -27.56
C ASN A 34 -11.85 -0.87 -27.55
N ASP A 35 -10.80 -1.59 -27.94
CA ASP A 35 -10.76 -3.06 -27.90
C ASP A 35 -10.22 -3.58 -26.57
N ARG A 36 -9.82 -2.67 -25.66
CA ARG A 36 -9.25 -2.99 -24.36
C ARG A 36 -10.23 -2.74 -23.22
N LEU A 37 -10.22 -3.67 -22.26
CA LEU A 37 -10.84 -3.52 -20.95
C LEU A 37 -9.78 -3.00 -19.98
N LEU A 38 -9.85 -1.71 -19.63
CA LEU A 38 -8.85 -1.06 -18.77
C LEU A 38 -9.08 -1.41 -17.31
N VAL A 39 -8.41 -2.46 -16.82
CA VAL A 39 -8.51 -2.90 -15.43
C VAL A 39 -7.68 -1.99 -14.53
N VAL A 40 -8.31 -1.51 -13.45
CA VAL A 40 -7.71 -0.60 -12.46
C VAL A 40 -7.59 -1.24 -11.08
N ALA A 41 -8.37 -2.28 -10.79
CA ALA A 41 -8.37 -2.99 -9.52
C ALA A 41 -8.63 -4.49 -9.73
N MET A 42 -8.01 -5.31 -8.88
CA MET A 42 -8.28 -6.75 -8.77
C MET A 42 -8.77 -7.06 -7.36
N PHE A 43 -9.76 -7.93 -7.24
CA PHE A 43 -10.25 -8.44 -5.97
C PHE A 43 -10.23 -9.97 -6.02
N LEU A 44 -9.67 -10.58 -5.00
CA LEU A 44 -9.46 -12.02 -4.92
C LEU A 44 -10.12 -12.55 -3.66
N ASP A 45 -11.02 -13.49 -3.87
CA ASP A 45 -11.72 -14.19 -2.81
C ASP A 45 -11.54 -15.69 -2.98
N GLU A 46 -11.52 -16.38 -1.85
CA GLU A 46 -11.57 -17.84 -1.80
C GLU A 46 -13.03 -18.25 -1.64
N LEU A 47 -13.47 -19.17 -2.48
CA LEU A 47 -14.81 -19.73 -2.45
C LEU A 47 -14.78 -21.11 -1.78
N GLU A 48 -15.97 -21.66 -1.54
CA GLU A 48 -16.13 -23.08 -1.22
C GLU A 48 -15.50 -23.96 -2.32
N ASP A 49 -14.99 -25.13 -1.95
CA ASP A 49 -14.22 -26.06 -2.81
C ASP A 49 -12.82 -25.59 -3.25
N ASP A 50 -12.13 -24.74 -2.49
CA ASP A 50 -10.78 -24.23 -2.83
C ASP A 50 -10.72 -23.49 -4.19
N LYS A 51 -11.85 -22.95 -4.64
CA LYS A 51 -11.93 -22.14 -5.86
C LYS A 51 -11.59 -20.69 -5.56
N VAL A 52 -11.16 -19.98 -6.60
CA VAL A 52 -10.84 -18.56 -6.55
C VAL A 52 -11.90 -17.78 -7.33
N LEU A 53 -12.47 -16.78 -6.69
CA LEU A 53 -13.25 -15.74 -7.36
C LEU A 53 -12.33 -14.56 -7.69
N LEU A 54 -12.20 -14.26 -8.97
CA LEU A 54 -11.51 -13.06 -9.46
C LEU A 54 -12.55 -12.02 -9.87
N THR A 55 -12.56 -10.88 -9.20
CA THR A 55 -13.31 -9.70 -9.63
C THR A 55 -12.34 -8.67 -10.21
N LEU A 56 -12.62 -8.19 -11.43
CA LEU A 56 -11.85 -7.14 -12.10
C LEU A 56 -12.67 -5.85 -12.14
N GLY A 57 -12.15 -4.82 -11.48
CA GLY A 57 -12.66 -3.45 -11.60
C GLY A 57 -12.06 -2.76 -12.81
N TYR A 58 -12.89 -2.26 -13.72
CA TYR A 58 -12.46 -1.62 -14.96
C TYR A 58 -13.13 -0.28 -15.21
N ALA A 59 -12.40 0.60 -15.90
CA ALA A 59 -12.90 1.92 -16.29
C ALA A 59 -13.78 1.84 -17.54
N LYS A 60 -14.81 2.70 -17.61
CA LYS A 60 -15.68 2.93 -18.78
C LYS A 60 -15.36 4.30 -19.40
N PRO A 61 -14.37 4.42 -20.32
CA PRO A 61 -13.91 5.71 -20.85
C PRO A 61 -15.02 6.59 -21.42
N ASN A 62 -15.99 5.99 -22.11
CA ASN A 62 -17.11 6.71 -22.75
C ASN A 62 -18.03 7.43 -21.73
N GLN A 63 -17.99 7.04 -20.45
CA GLN A 63 -18.76 7.65 -19.36
C GLN A 63 -17.91 8.59 -18.50
N ILE A 64 -16.60 8.66 -18.73
CA ILE A 64 -15.70 9.62 -18.06
C ILE A 64 -15.82 11.00 -18.71
N ALA A 65 -16.05 11.04 -20.03
CA ALA A 65 -16.09 12.26 -20.85
C ALA A 65 -17.43 13.02 -20.79
N SER A 66 -18.51 12.39 -20.32
CA SER A 66 -19.86 12.99 -20.24
C SER A 66 -20.06 13.95 -19.05
N GLY A 67 -18.99 14.46 -18.44
CA GLY A 67 -19.02 15.29 -17.23
C GLY A 67 -18.99 16.81 -17.44
N ALA A 68 -19.21 17.30 -18.66
CA ALA A 68 -19.25 18.73 -18.96
C ALA A 68 -20.61 19.13 -19.54
N GLY A 69 -21.65 19.11 -18.71
CA GLY A 69 -22.95 19.70 -19.04
C GLY A 69 -24.14 18.79 -18.76
N GLY A 70 -24.93 19.16 -17.76
CA GLY A 70 -26.29 18.65 -17.56
C GLY A 70 -26.46 17.71 -16.37
N GLU A 71 -27.09 18.23 -15.32
CA GLU A 71 -27.75 17.42 -14.29
C GLU A 71 -28.74 16.48 -14.95
N SER A 72 -28.37 15.21 -15.06
CA SER A 72 -29.33 14.12 -15.28
C SER A 72 -29.13 13.09 -14.18
N SER A 73 -30.21 12.76 -13.51
CA SER A 73 -30.35 11.82 -12.39
C SER A 73 -30.16 10.34 -12.79
N GLY A 74 -29.26 10.08 -13.75
CA GLY A 74 -28.99 8.76 -14.31
C GLY A 74 -27.56 8.58 -14.84
N ALA A 75 -26.58 9.34 -14.32
CA ALA A 75 -25.18 9.18 -14.70
C ALA A 75 -24.65 7.79 -14.27
N SER A 76 -24.53 6.88 -15.23
CA SER A 76 -23.89 5.57 -15.03
C SER A 76 -22.46 5.75 -14.51
N MET A 77 -22.10 5.01 -13.47
CA MET A 77 -20.77 5.04 -12.85
C MET A 77 -19.67 4.79 -13.91
N PRO A 78 -18.59 5.60 -13.93
CA PRO A 78 -17.46 5.44 -14.87
C PRO A 78 -16.61 4.18 -14.60
N TYR A 79 -17.09 3.29 -13.73
CA TYR A 79 -16.46 2.09 -13.24
C TYR A 79 -17.48 0.95 -13.23
N ALA A 80 -17.02 -0.26 -13.56
CA ALA A 80 -17.80 -1.47 -13.43
C ALA A 80 -16.90 -2.64 -13.06
N THR A 81 -17.54 -3.74 -12.68
CA THR A 81 -16.85 -4.99 -12.34
C THR A 81 -17.24 -6.09 -13.33
N VAL A 82 -16.34 -7.04 -13.50
CA VAL A 82 -16.60 -8.33 -14.16
C VAL A 82 -15.95 -9.42 -13.34
N GLN A 83 -16.57 -10.59 -13.30
CA GLN A 83 -16.19 -11.69 -12.43
C GLN A 83 -16.01 -12.99 -13.19
N GLY A 84 -15.15 -13.85 -12.65
CA GLY A 84 -15.02 -15.22 -13.07
C GLY A 84 -14.47 -16.07 -11.95
N GLU A 85 -14.90 -17.31 -11.92
CA GLU A 85 -14.49 -18.31 -10.96
C GLU A 85 -13.58 -19.33 -11.64
N GLY A 86 -12.68 -19.93 -10.87
CA GLY A 86 -11.85 -21.03 -11.35
C GLY A 86 -11.06 -21.68 -10.23
N ARG A 87 -10.42 -22.81 -10.51
CA ARG A 87 -9.55 -23.52 -9.54
C ARG A 87 -8.27 -22.75 -9.22
N ASN A 88 -7.96 -21.71 -9.99
CA ASN A 88 -6.88 -20.76 -9.75
C ASN A 88 -7.15 -19.45 -10.49
N ILE A 89 -6.34 -18.43 -10.22
CA ILE A 89 -6.47 -17.09 -10.83
C ILE A 89 -6.41 -17.15 -12.37
N SER A 90 -5.62 -18.05 -12.96
CA SER A 90 -5.48 -18.13 -14.42
C SER A 90 -6.73 -18.70 -15.10
N GLU A 91 -7.40 -19.67 -14.48
CA GLU A 91 -8.67 -20.21 -14.95
C GLU A 91 -9.79 -19.19 -14.76
N ALA A 92 -9.88 -18.55 -13.58
CA ALA A 92 -10.82 -17.48 -13.31
C ALA A 92 -10.69 -16.33 -14.34
N TYR A 93 -9.46 -15.88 -14.60
CA TYR A 93 -9.15 -14.91 -15.65
C TYR A 93 -9.61 -15.39 -17.05
N ARG A 94 -9.35 -16.64 -17.41
CA ARG A 94 -9.76 -17.19 -18.72
C ARG A 94 -11.28 -17.17 -18.88
N ASN A 95 -12.00 -17.54 -17.82
CA ASN A 95 -13.46 -17.54 -17.81
C ASN A 95 -14.05 -16.13 -17.93
N ILE A 96 -13.37 -15.10 -17.37
CA ILE A 96 -13.72 -13.70 -17.65
C ILE A 96 -13.50 -13.39 -19.13
N GLN A 97 -12.30 -13.68 -19.65
CA GLN A 97 -11.88 -13.29 -20.99
C GLN A 97 -12.75 -13.90 -22.10
N THR A 98 -13.32 -15.10 -21.89
CA THR A 98 -14.25 -15.74 -22.85
C THR A 98 -15.63 -15.09 -22.89
N ASN A 99 -16.03 -14.40 -21.82
CA ASN A 99 -17.36 -13.82 -21.66
C ASN A 99 -17.40 -12.31 -21.98
N ILE A 100 -16.27 -11.72 -22.39
CA ILE A 100 -16.17 -10.31 -22.76
C ILE A 100 -15.64 -10.17 -24.18
N SER A 101 -16.11 -9.15 -24.90
CA SER A 101 -15.66 -8.86 -26.26
C SER A 101 -14.31 -8.13 -26.32
N ARG A 102 -13.86 -7.55 -25.21
CA ARG A 102 -12.63 -6.74 -25.11
C ARG A 102 -11.48 -7.54 -24.51
N GLU A 103 -10.25 -7.26 -24.92
CA GLU A 103 -9.06 -7.84 -24.32
C GLU A 103 -8.72 -7.13 -23.01
N ILE A 104 -8.44 -7.90 -21.95
CA ILE A 104 -8.07 -7.32 -20.65
C ILE A 104 -6.69 -6.67 -20.72
N PHE A 105 -6.63 -5.40 -20.32
CA PHE A 105 -5.40 -4.64 -20.19
C PHE A 105 -5.04 -4.38 -18.73
N TRP A 106 -3.93 -4.99 -18.30
CA TRP A 106 -3.44 -4.97 -16.91
C TRP A 106 -2.58 -3.77 -16.53
N GLY A 107 -2.13 -2.98 -17.51
CA GLY A 107 -1.16 -1.90 -17.30
C GLY A 107 -1.63 -0.76 -16.39
N GLN A 108 -2.91 -0.72 -16.04
CA GLN A 108 -3.50 0.29 -15.16
C GLN A 108 -3.89 -0.20 -13.77
N VAL A 109 -3.61 -1.47 -13.43
CA VAL A 109 -3.93 -1.99 -12.10
C VAL A 109 -3.17 -1.20 -11.02
N LYS A 110 -3.88 -0.55 -10.12
CA LYS A 110 -3.31 0.22 -9.01
C LYS A 110 -3.35 -0.54 -7.69
N ILE A 111 -4.39 -1.36 -7.49
CA ILE A 111 -4.61 -2.12 -6.27
C ILE A 111 -5.00 -3.58 -6.56
N ILE A 112 -4.62 -4.46 -5.64
CA ILE A 112 -5.11 -5.82 -5.49
C ILE A 112 -5.62 -5.92 -4.05
N VAL A 113 -6.88 -6.32 -3.88
CA VAL A 113 -7.48 -6.55 -2.57
C VAL A 113 -7.75 -8.04 -2.42
N MET A 114 -7.36 -8.62 -1.29
CA MET A 114 -7.60 -10.03 -0.99
C MET A 114 -8.60 -10.13 0.16
N GLY A 115 -9.58 -11.03 0.06
CA GLY A 115 -10.38 -11.40 1.20
C GLY A 115 -9.50 -12.08 2.25
N GLU A 116 -9.87 -11.96 3.52
CA GLU A 116 -9.07 -12.51 4.62
C GLU A 116 -8.78 -13.99 4.46
N GLN A 117 -9.77 -14.78 4.03
CA GLN A 117 -9.60 -16.22 3.81
C GLN A 117 -8.51 -16.51 2.77
N TYR A 118 -8.60 -15.89 1.59
CA TYR A 118 -7.58 -16.01 0.54
C TYR A 118 -6.19 -15.59 1.04
N ALA A 119 -6.12 -14.50 1.80
CA ALA A 119 -4.87 -13.99 2.36
C ALA A 119 -4.23 -14.97 3.37
N ARG A 120 -5.05 -15.71 4.14
CA ARG A 120 -4.59 -16.73 5.09
C ARG A 120 -4.12 -18.00 4.40
N THR A 121 -4.77 -18.42 3.32
CA THR A 121 -4.37 -19.59 2.52
C THR A 121 -3.01 -19.37 1.85
N GLY A 122 -2.81 -18.19 1.28
CA GLY A 122 -1.49 -17.71 0.89
C GLY A 122 -1.45 -16.96 -0.43
N VAL A 123 -0.51 -16.01 -0.53
CA VAL A 123 -0.39 -15.08 -1.64
C VAL A 123 0.52 -15.57 -2.77
N GLN A 124 1.16 -16.73 -2.62
CA GLN A 124 2.05 -17.28 -3.65
C GLN A 124 1.38 -17.40 -5.04
N PRO A 125 0.15 -17.95 -5.16
CA PRO A 125 -0.51 -18.05 -6.47
C PRO A 125 -0.76 -16.68 -7.11
N LEU A 126 -1.00 -15.65 -6.29
CA LEU A 126 -1.13 -14.26 -6.76
C LEU A 126 0.21 -13.74 -7.30
N LEU A 127 1.29 -13.91 -6.55
CA LEU A 127 2.61 -13.45 -6.97
C LEU A 127 3.08 -14.16 -8.24
N ASP A 128 2.82 -15.47 -8.37
CA ASP A 128 3.10 -16.23 -9.58
C ASP A 128 2.28 -15.73 -10.78
N PHE A 129 0.99 -15.44 -10.57
CA PHE A 129 0.13 -14.88 -11.61
C PHE A 129 0.65 -13.51 -12.08
N VAL A 130 1.01 -12.62 -11.14
CA VAL A 130 1.54 -11.30 -11.46
C VAL A 130 2.89 -11.39 -12.18
N ASN A 131 3.77 -12.29 -11.76
CA ASN A 131 5.07 -12.49 -12.42
C ASN A 131 4.90 -12.98 -13.87
N ARG A 132 3.91 -13.86 -14.13
CA ARG A 132 3.56 -14.31 -15.49
C ARG A 132 2.88 -13.22 -16.32
N LYS A 133 2.16 -12.30 -15.68
CA LYS A 133 1.50 -11.14 -16.31
C LYS A 133 2.38 -9.90 -16.14
N SER A 134 3.48 -9.84 -16.90
CA SER A 134 4.45 -8.73 -16.87
C SER A 134 3.86 -7.33 -17.09
N ALA A 135 2.62 -7.25 -17.60
CA ALA A 135 1.87 -6.00 -17.75
C ALA A 135 1.34 -5.42 -16.43
N ILE A 136 1.21 -6.21 -15.35
CA ILE A 136 0.81 -5.70 -14.04
C ILE A 136 2.00 -4.94 -13.42
N PRO A 137 1.85 -3.65 -13.06
CA PRO A 137 2.95 -2.89 -12.47
C PRO A 137 3.39 -3.44 -11.10
N LEU A 138 4.68 -3.62 -10.85
CA LEU A 138 5.18 -4.05 -9.53
C LEU A 138 4.91 -3.05 -8.38
N LYS A 139 4.52 -1.81 -8.73
CA LYS A 139 4.08 -0.77 -7.79
C LYS A 139 2.62 -0.89 -7.37
N THR A 140 1.87 -1.85 -7.92
CA THR A 140 0.48 -2.14 -7.52
C THR A 140 0.43 -2.49 -6.03
N TYR A 141 -0.44 -1.82 -5.28
CA TYR A 141 -0.60 -2.02 -3.84
C TYR A 141 -1.42 -3.28 -3.55
N ILE A 142 -1.06 -3.99 -2.48
CA ILE A 142 -1.80 -5.13 -1.96
C ILE A 142 -2.46 -4.72 -0.64
N LEU A 143 -3.73 -5.06 -0.49
CA LEU A 143 -4.58 -4.74 0.67
C LEU A 143 -5.36 -5.99 1.07
N VAL A 144 -5.84 -6.05 2.31
CA VAL A 144 -6.69 -7.14 2.80
C VAL A 144 -8.05 -6.60 3.24
N ALA A 145 -9.12 -7.25 2.83
CA ALA A 145 -10.47 -7.04 3.32
C ALA A 145 -10.79 -8.08 4.40
N LYS A 146 -11.46 -7.65 5.48
CA LYS A 146 -11.99 -8.55 6.52
C LYS A 146 -13.04 -9.49 5.96
N GLU A 147 -13.93 -8.95 5.16
CA GLU A 147 -14.96 -9.66 4.44
C GLU A 147 -14.45 -10.06 3.04
N ALA A 148 -15.36 -10.48 2.15
CA ALA A 148 -15.03 -10.68 0.75
C ALA A 148 -14.46 -9.39 0.14
N ALA A 149 -13.34 -9.49 -0.59
CA ALA A 149 -12.73 -8.39 -1.31
C ALA A 149 -13.68 -7.81 -2.36
N GLU A 150 -14.59 -8.61 -2.93
CA GLU A 150 -15.69 -8.12 -3.77
C GLU A 150 -16.49 -6.99 -3.10
N ALA A 151 -16.72 -7.05 -1.78
CA ALA A 151 -17.43 -5.99 -1.06
C ALA A 151 -16.70 -4.65 -1.14
N ILE A 152 -15.39 -4.67 -1.37
CA ILE A 152 -14.56 -3.48 -1.62
C ILE A 152 -14.67 -2.97 -3.06
N SER A 153 -15.09 -3.84 -3.99
CA SER A 153 -15.11 -3.54 -5.41
C SER A 153 -16.24 -2.60 -5.82
N MET A 154 -17.38 -2.63 -5.14
CA MET A 154 -18.63 -1.97 -5.57
C MET A 154 -18.90 -0.63 -4.89
N PHE A 155 -17.93 -0.01 -4.23
CA PHE A 155 -18.19 1.26 -3.53
C PHE A 155 -18.51 2.40 -4.51
N PRO A 156 -19.73 2.97 -4.50
CA PRO A 156 -20.03 4.22 -5.14
C PRO A 156 -19.35 5.32 -4.34
N THR A 157 -18.35 5.88 -4.95
CA THR A 157 -17.53 6.92 -4.36
C THR A 157 -18.18 8.25 -4.71
N GLN A 158 -18.68 9.00 -3.72
CA GLN A 158 -19.28 10.32 -3.98
C GLN A 158 -18.22 11.37 -4.39
N ILE A 159 -16.94 11.08 -4.19
CA ILE A 159 -15.82 12.02 -4.37
C ILE A 159 -14.91 11.59 -5.53
N GLU A 160 -14.49 10.31 -5.57
CA GLU A 160 -13.53 9.78 -6.53
C GLU A 160 -14.19 8.88 -7.59
N LYS A 161 -13.83 8.98 -8.86
CA LYS A 161 -14.47 8.15 -9.91
C LYS A 161 -14.16 6.65 -9.80
N PHE A 162 -13.10 6.27 -9.07
CA PHE A 162 -12.60 4.90 -8.96
C PHE A 162 -12.17 4.57 -7.52
N PRO A 163 -12.57 3.41 -6.95
CA PRO A 163 -12.11 2.99 -5.63
C PRO A 163 -10.57 2.95 -5.51
N SER A 164 -9.89 2.55 -6.59
CA SER A 164 -8.43 2.52 -6.66
C SER A 164 -7.77 3.87 -6.43
N GLU A 165 -8.42 4.98 -6.78
CA GLU A 165 -7.89 6.33 -6.60
C GLU A 165 -7.97 6.76 -5.13
N ILE A 166 -9.04 6.40 -4.40
CA ILE A 166 -9.12 6.63 -2.95
C ILE A 166 -7.91 5.99 -2.26
N PHE A 167 -7.68 4.71 -2.53
CA PHE A 167 -6.55 4.01 -1.92
C PHE A 167 -5.22 4.62 -2.33
N ARG A 168 -5.04 4.94 -3.63
CA ARG A 168 -3.83 5.61 -4.11
C ARG A 168 -3.57 6.91 -3.39
N GLU A 169 -4.59 7.73 -3.15
CA GLU A 169 -4.49 8.99 -2.40
C GLU A 169 -4.19 8.76 -0.92
N LEU A 170 -4.83 7.77 -0.28
CA LEU A 170 -4.51 7.39 1.10
C LEU A 170 -3.05 6.93 1.24
N VAL A 171 -2.52 6.21 0.24
CA VAL A 171 -1.09 5.84 0.21
C VAL A 171 -0.22 7.07 -0.01
N ALA A 172 -0.54 7.91 -1.00
CA ALA A 172 0.25 9.09 -1.35
C ALA A 172 0.35 10.07 -0.17
N ARG A 173 -0.74 10.21 0.59
CA ARG A 173 -0.82 11.01 1.81
C ARG A 173 -0.33 10.27 3.07
N LYS A 174 0.23 9.06 2.92
CA LYS A 174 0.79 8.26 4.02
C LYS A 174 -0.22 8.02 5.17
N LYS A 175 -1.51 7.92 4.86
CA LYS A 175 -2.60 7.72 5.84
C LYS A 175 -2.85 6.25 6.16
N ILE A 176 -2.33 5.34 5.35
CA ILE A 176 -2.47 3.89 5.54
C ILE A 176 -1.13 3.18 5.35
N ILE A 177 -0.97 2.00 5.95
CA ILE A 177 0.21 1.16 5.78
C ILE A 177 0.08 0.29 4.53
N THR A 178 1.12 0.20 3.72
CA THR A 178 1.01 -0.44 2.40
C THR A 178 2.19 -1.34 2.10
N GLY A 179 1.91 -2.37 1.30
CA GLY A 179 2.89 -3.20 0.62
C GLY A 179 2.51 -3.24 -0.85
N SER A 180 3.49 -3.24 -1.74
CA SER A 180 3.25 -3.45 -3.17
C SER A 180 3.66 -4.87 -3.56
N VAL A 181 3.26 -5.31 -4.77
CA VAL A 181 3.76 -6.56 -5.36
C VAL A 181 5.29 -6.66 -5.23
N LYS A 182 6.02 -5.59 -5.59
CA LYS A 182 7.48 -5.52 -5.43
C LYS A 182 7.93 -5.84 -3.99
N HIS A 183 7.26 -5.27 -2.98
CA HIS A 183 7.63 -5.50 -1.59
C HIS A 183 7.38 -6.95 -1.17
N PHE A 184 6.27 -7.56 -1.59
CA PHE A 184 6.03 -8.98 -1.33
C PHE A 184 7.07 -9.88 -2.02
N MET A 185 7.44 -9.59 -3.27
CA MET A 185 8.48 -10.34 -3.98
C MET A 185 9.87 -10.20 -3.31
N ILE A 186 10.22 -9.01 -2.81
CA ILE A 186 11.45 -8.82 -2.03
C ILE A 186 11.37 -9.56 -0.70
N ALA A 187 10.22 -9.52 -0.02
CA ALA A 187 10.03 -10.21 1.24
C ALA A 187 10.21 -11.72 1.09
N GLN A 188 9.74 -12.33 0.00
CA GLN A 188 9.98 -13.76 -0.28
C GLN A 188 11.47 -14.15 -0.22
N GLU A 189 12.35 -13.25 -0.62
CA GLU A 189 13.79 -13.49 -0.65
C GLU A 189 14.50 -13.14 0.68
N TYR A 190 14.09 -12.08 1.38
CA TYR A 190 14.90 -11.44 2.43
C TYR A 190 14.25 -11.23 3.81
N GLY A 191 13.11 -11.84 4.10
CA GLY A 191 12.49 -11.67 5.44
C GLY A 191 11.14 -12.34 5.64
N ARG A 192 10.51 -12.77 4.55
CA ARG A 192 9.25 -13.50 4.42
C ARG A 192 8.03 -12.85 5.11
N GLY A 193 8.21 -11.79 5.88
CA GLY A 193 7.18 -11.02 6.57
C GLY A 193 6.77 -9.73 5.85
N MET A 194 5.50 -9.36 5.98
CA MET A 194 4.92 -8.14 5.39
C MET A 194 3.81 -7.58 6.27
N ILE A 195 3.51 -6.29 6.09
CA ILE A 195 2.36 -5.63 6.71
C ILE A 195 1.62 -4.76 5.69
N VAL A 196 0.31 -4.93 5.62
CA VAL A 196 -0.58 -4.18 4.72
C VAL A 196 -1.86 -3.79 5.43
N SER A 197 -2.56 -2.79 4.90
CA SER A 197 -3.82 -2.33 5.51
C SER A 197 -4.89 -3.41 5.49
N TYR A 198 -5.62 -3.48 6.60
CA TYR A 198 -6.76 -4.36 6.81
C TYR A 198 -8.04 -3.52 6.87
N LEU A 199 -8.96 -3.81 5.96
CA LEU A 199 -10.06 -2.93 5.57
C LEU A 199 -11.39 -3.63 5.76
N SER A 200 -12.44 -2.85 5.92
CA SER A 200 -13.83 -3.35 5.95
C SER A 200 -14.77 -2.26 5.42
N PRO A 201 -15.86 -2.62 4.74
CA PRO A 201 -16.95 -1.69 4.46
C PRO A 201 -17.43 -1.01 5.74
N ASN A 202 -17.77 0.28 5.66
CA ASN A 202 -18.44 0.96 6.76
C ASN A 202 -19.86 0.38 6.89
N PRO A 203 -20.25 -0.18 8.05
CA PRO A 203 -21.61 -0.69 8.24
C PRO A 203 -22.66 0.43 8.19
N ASP A 204 -22.27 1.66 8.54
CA ASP A 204 -23.15 2.82 8.48
C ASP A 204 -23.18 3.40 7.06
N LYS A 205 -24.29 3.15 6.37
CA LYS A 205 -24.54 3.66 5.01
C LYS A 205 -25.11 5.09 5.00
N SER A 206 -25.41 5.68 6.16
CA SER A 206 -25.99 7.03 6.25
C SER A 206 -25.07 8.11 5.70
N GLN A 207 -23.74 7.90 5.77
CA GLN A 207 -22.72 8.78 5.19
C GLN A 207 -22.23 8.32 3.81
N GLY A 208 -23.03 7.51 3.13
CA GLY A 208 -22.64 6.83 1.90
C GLY A 208 -21.79 5.59 2.15
N ASN A 209 -21.37 4.96 1.06
CA ASN A 209 -20.58 3.73 1.08
C ASN A 209 -19.09 4.07 1.28
N GLN A 210 -18.63 4.06 2.55
CA GLN A 210 -17.24 4.34 2.92
C GLN A 210 -16.45 3.07 3.25
N ILE A 211 -15.11 3.15 3.13
CA ILE A 211 -14.19 2.10 3.60
C ILE A 211 -13.61 2.53 4.94
N ARG A 212 -13.65 1.62 5.92
CA ARG A 212 -12.98 1.79 7.19
C ARG A 212 -11.66 1.04 7.19
N VAL A 213 -10.60 1.71 7.63
CA VAL A 213 -9.33 1.07 7.96
C VAL A 213 -9.45 0.51 9.37
N LEU A 214 -9.49 -0.81 9.51
CA LEU A 214 -9.56 -1.50 10.80
C LEU A 214 -8.19 -1.52 11.50
N GLY A 215 -7.13 -1.56 10.70
CA GLY A 215 -5.75 -1.62 11.14
C GLY A 215 -4.87 -2.23 10.05
N ALA A 216 -4.11 -3.27 10.39
CA ALA A 216 -3.21 -3.92 9.45
C ALA A 216 -3.19 -5.44 9.59
N ALA A 217 -2.99 -6.13 8.47
CA ALA A 217 -2.77 -7.57 8.40
C ALA A 217 -1.26 -7.85 8.41
N LEU A 218 -0.85 -8.79 9.26
CA LEU A 218 0.51 -9.27 9.38
C LEU A 218 0.68 -10.53 8.54
N PHE A 219 1.74 -10.59 7.76
CA PHE A 219 2.08 -11.71 6.91
C PHE A 219 3.40 -12.34 7.34
N GLN A 220 3.51 -13.65 7.19
CA GLN A 220 4.74 -14.42 7.29
C GLN A 220 4.67 -15.60 6.30
N ASP A 221 5.75 -15.87 5.59
CA ASP A 221 5.86 -16.97 4.62
C ASP A 221 4.69 -16.98 3.62
N ASN A 222 4.41 -15.80 3.04
CA ASN A 222 3.33 -15.57 2.08
C ASN A 222 1.91 -15.79 2.62
N ARG A 223 1.70 -15.91 3.92
CA ARG A 223 0.37 -16.10 4.52
C ARG A 223 0.07 -15.02 5.54
N MET A 224 -1.17 -14.58 5.58
CA MET A 224 -1.67 -13.73 6.64
C MET A 224 -1.74 -14.56 7.93
N VAL A 225 -0.98 -14.14 8.94
CA VAL A 225 -0.89 -14.85 10.22
C VAL A 225 -1.73 -14.19 11.31
N ASP A 226 -1.84 -12.87 11.31
CA ASP A 226 -2.58 -12.13 12.34
C ASP A 226 -3.03 -10.73 11.84
N THR A 227 -3.72 -9.98 12.69
CA THR A 227 -4.08 -8.58 12.49
C THR A 227 -3.68 -7.73 13.69
N ILE A 228 -3.48 -6.44 13.46
CA ILE A 228 -3.34 -5.43 14.51
C ILE A 228 -4.37 -4.32 14.30
N ASP A 229 -4.87 -3.76 15.40
CA ASP A 229 -5.82 -2.64 15.38
C ASP A 229 -5.19 -1.32 14.88
N ILE A 230 -6.00 -0.29 14.72
CA ILE A 230 -5.57 1.03 14.24
C ILE A 230 -4.56 1.73 15.18
N TYR A 231 -4.62 1.47 16.49
CA TYR A 231 -3.70 2.09 17.46
C TYR A 231 -2.28 1.54 17.25
N LYS A 232 -2.15 0.21 17.22
CA LYS A 232 -0.89 -0.49 16.89
C LYS A 232 -0.43 -0.19 15.47
N THR A 233 -1.35 -0.08 14.51
CA THR A 233 -1.01 0.26 13.11
C THR A 233 -0.31 1.60 12.99
N ARG A 234 -0.71 2.62 13.77
CA ARG A 234 0.00 3.92 13.79
C ARG A 234 1.44 3.76 14.31
N GLY A 235 1.64 2.98 15.37
CA GLY A 235 2.95 2.55 15.85
C GLY A 235 3.81 1.91 14.75
N ALA A 236 3.25 0.92 14.07
CA ALA A 236 3.87 0.22 12.96
C ALA A 236 4.29 1.17 11.82
N MET A 237 3.47 2.18 11.53
CA MET A 237 3.78 3.13 10.47
C MET A 237 4.93 4.08 10.84
N TRP A 238 5.15 4.44 12.11
CA TRP A 238 6.37 5.15 12.51
C TRP A 238 7.60 4.27 12.37
N LEU A 239 7.53 3.01 12.81
CA LEU A 239 8.64 2.06 12.73
C LEU A 239 9.08 1.83 11.27
N ARG A 240 8.13 1.84 10.31
CA ARG A 240 8.45 1.80 8.88
C ARG A 240 8.87 3.13 8.25
N GLY A 241 8.86 4.24 9.00
CA GLY A 241 9.14 5.59 8.45
C GLY A 241 8.03 6.12 7.52
N ASN A 242 6.81 5.60 7.65
CA ASN A 242 5.69 5.96 6.80
C ASN A 242 4.99 7.25 7.25
N ILE A 243 4.84 7.51 8.55
CA ILE A 243 4.11 8.69 9.07
C ILE A 243 4.98 9.94 9.12
N LYS A 244 4.40 11.07 8.68
CA LYS A 244 4.95 12.41 8.87
C LYS A 244 4.04 13.32 9.71
N ASP A 245 2.75 13.02 9.74
CA ASP A 245 1.73 13.76 10.48
C ASP A 245 0.75 12.83 11.20
N ALA A 246 0.34 13.20 12.41
CA ALA A 246 -0.65 12.47 13.19
C ALA A 246 -1.22 13.35 14.30
N ILE A 247 -2.47 13.15 14.66
CA ILE A 247 -3.05 13.77 15.86
C ILE A 247 -2.99 12.74 16.99
N ILE A 248 -2.46 13.18 18.13
CA ILE A 248 -2.42 12.41 19.38
C ILE A 248 -3.17 13.21 20.42
N THR A 249 -4.22 12.60 20.96
CA THR A 249 -5.07 13.19 22.00
C THR A 249 -4.89 12.40 23.29
N PHE A 250 -4.67 13.10 24.39
CA PHE A 250 -4.51 12.51 25.73
C PHE A 250 -5.12 13.44 26.80
N PRO A 251 -5.49 12.90 27.97
CA PRO A 251 -5.98 13.71 29.08
C PRO A 251 -4.88 14.59 29.67
N SER A 252 -5.22 15.82 29.98
CA SER A 252 -4.34 16.80 30.61
C SER A 252 -3.94 16.35 32.00
N PRO A 253 -2.66 16.47 32.38
CA PRO A 253 -2.19 16.14 33.72
C PRO A 253 -2.70 17.10 34.81
N SER A 254 -3.24 18.26 34.43
CA SER A 254 -3.72 19.28 35.37
C SER A 254 -5.18 19.06 35.81
N ASP A 255 -6.06 18.76 34.87
CA ASP A 255 -7.51 18.71 35.08
C ASP A 255 -8.20 17.50 34.40
N GLY A 256 -7.45 16.64 33.69
CA GLY A 256 -7.98 15.46 33.00
C GLY A 256 -8.69 15.75 31.67
N GLU A 257 -8.90 17.03 31.32
CA GLU A 257 -9.53 17.43 30.07
C GLU A 257 -8.65 17.15 28.84
N LEU A 258 -9.24 17.01 27.66
CA LEU A 258 -8.50 16.55 26.48
C LEU A 258 -7.59 17.64 25.88
N ILE A 259 -6.37 17.23 25.55
CA ILE A 259 -5.42 18.00 24.74
C ILE A 259 -5.09 17.18 23.49
N SER A 260 -5.15 17.82 22.32
CA SER A 260 -4.76 17.23 21.05
C SER A 260 -3.52 17.92 20.50
N LEU A 261 -2.48 17.14 20.23
CA LEU A 261 -1.26 17.58 19.59
C LEU A 261 -1.22 17.06 18.15
N LEU A 262 -0.99 17.97 17.19
CA LEU A 262 -0.74 17.64 15.80
C LEU A 262 0.76 17.53 15.58
N ILE A 263 1.23 16.32 15.28
CA ILE A 263 2.57 16.06 14.76
C ILE A 263 2.62 16.64 13.35
N ILE A 264 3.56 17.56 13.12
CA ILE A 264 3.78 18.24 11.83
C ILE A 264 5.03 17.72 11.12
N ASN A 265 5.93 17.07 11.86
CA ASN A 265 7.16 16.51 11.32
C ASN A 265 7.64 15.34 12.19
N ALA A 266 8.17 14.31 11.55
CA ALA A 266 8.76 13.15 12.20
C ALA A 266 9.97 12.65 11.41
N LYS A 267 11.07 12.39 12.11
CA LYS A 267 12.29 11.82 11.55
C LYS A 267 12.68 10.59 12.34
N SER A 268 12.80 9.45 11.66
CA SER A 268 13.22 8.21 12.28
C SER A 268 14.55 7.70 11.74
N LYS A 269 15.28 6.99 12.59
CA LYS A 269 16.49 6.26 12.24
C LYS A 269 16.48 4.92 12.98
N ILE A 270 16.75 3.84 12.27
CA ILE A 270 16.93 2.51 12.85
C ILE A 270 18.37 2.06 12.65
N SER A 271 18.98 1.51 13.70
CA SER A 271 20.33 0.92 13.66
C SER A 271 20.30 -0.46 14.27
N LEU A 272 21.06 -1.39 13.67
CA LEU A 272 21.20 -2.76 14.14
C LEU A 272 22.56 -2.92 14.85
N SER A 273 22.54 -3.61 15.98
CA SER A 273 23.73 -4.05 16.71
C SER A 273 23.58 -5.49 17.19
N ARG A 274 24.70 -6.15 17.49
CA ARG A 274 24.74 -7.47 18.11
C ARG A 274 25.08 -7.30 19.59
N LYS A 275 24.22 -7.80 20.50
CA LYS A 275 24.47 -7.83 21.95
C LYS A 275 24.01 -9.20 22.48
N ASP A 276 24.88 -9.92 23.20
CA ASP A 276 24.55 -11.21 23.85
C ASP A 276 23.77 -12.19 22.95
N GLU A 277 24.29 -12.44 21.73
CA GLU A 277 23.66 -13.30 20.72
C GLU A 277 22.25 -12.87 20.24
N LYS A 278 21.85 -11.63 20.53
CA LYS A 278 20.61 -11.01 20.05
C LYS A 278 20.88 -9.91 19.04
N PHE A 279 19.95 -9.77 18.10
CA PHE A 279 19.90 -8.66 17.16
C PHE A 279 19.10 -7.53 17.81
N VAL A 280 19.81 -6.51 18.27
CA VAL A 280 19.22 -5.37 18.97
C VAL A 280 19.10 -4.20 18.00
N TYR A 281 17.87 -3.84 17.70
CA TYR A 281 17.52 -2.68 16.91
C TYR A 281 17.27 -1.49 17.83
N THR A 282 17.99 -0.40 17.62
CA THR A 282 17.70 0.88 18.27
C THR A 282 16.95 1.75 17.28
N PHE A 283 15.71 2.12 17.60
CA PHE A 283 14.86 2.99 16.81
C PHE A 283 14.76 4.36 17.47
N LYS A 284 15.37 5.36 16.84
CA LYS A 284 15.33 6.76 17.29
C LYS A 284 14.28 7.52 16.50
N LEU A 285 13.40 8.25 17.17
CA LEU A 285 12.33 9.04 16.56
C LEU A 285 12.30 10.45 17.13
N GLU A 286 12.55 11.43 16.27
CA GLU A 286 12.39 12.84 16.59
C GLU A 286 11.05 13.34 16.04
N ILE A 287 10.26 13.98 16.90
CA ILE A 287 8.93 14.50 16.58
C ILE A 287 8.89 16.00 16.83
N GLU A 288 8.31 16.74 15.88
CA GLU A 288 7.86 18.11 16.11
C GLU A 288 6.34 18.16 16.02
N SER A 289 5.71 18.76 17.02
CA SER A 289 4.26 18.91 17.08
C SER A 289 3.85 20.34 17.42
N ILE A 290 2.59 20.64 17.20
CA ILE A 290 1.91 21.86 17.64
C ILE A 290 0.65 21.48 18.42
N VAL A 291 0.15 22.40 19.23
CA VAL A 291 -1.17 22.24 19.86
C VAL A 291 -2.23 22.46 18.79
N ASP A 292 -3.09 21.47 18.60
CA ASP A 292 -4.21 21.53 17.65
C ASP A 292 -5.48 22.04 18.36
N SER A 293 -5.79 21.45 19.52
CA SER A 293 -6.89 21.86 20.38
C SER A 293 -6.62 21.51 21.84
N SER A 294 -7.20 22.26 22.77
CA SER A 294 -7.13 22.00 24.21
C SER A 294 -8.44 22.46 24.87
N ASN A 295 -9.08 21.54 25.58
CA ASN A 295 -10.17 21.88 26.51
C ASN A 295 -9.66 22.13 27.94
N SER A 296 -8.37 21.88 28.17
CA SER A 296 -7.74 22.03 29.46
C SER A 296 -7.37 23.48 29.77
N SER A 297 -7.40 23.80 31.05
CA SER A 297 -6.94 25.07 31.63
C SER A 297 -5.41 25.16 31.81
N ILE A 298 -4.68 24.13 31.38
CA ILE A 298 -3.23 24.02 31.53
C ILE A 298 -2.45 25.21 30.92
N GLU A 299 -1.47 25.73 31.66
CA GLU A 299 -0.67 26.87 31.22
C GLU A 299 0.44 26.45 30.25
N MET A 300 0.15 26.53 28.95
CA MET A 300 1.10 26.13 27.88
C MET A 300 2.27 27.10 27.67
N ALA A 301 2.27 28.25 28.34
CA ALA A 301 3.39 29.19 28.30
C ALA A 301 4.53 28.79 29.26
N ASP A 302 4.24 27.94 30.26
CA ASP A 302 5.22 27.48 31.23
C ASP A 302 6.16 26.40 30.63
N PRO A 303 7.49 26.60 30.63
CA PRO A 303 8.44 25.64 30.08
C PRO A 303 8.42 24.26 30.76
N ASP A 304 8.11 24.17 32.05
CA ASP A 304 8.05 22.88 32.75
C ASP A 304 6.80 22.09 32.36
N THR A 305 5.67 22.76 32.22
CA THR A 305 4.44 22.22 31.66
C THR A 305 4.67 21.68 30.25
N MET A 306 5.33 22.45 29.38
CA MET A 306 5.66 22.00 28.03
C MET A 306 6.56 20.77 28.01
N ARG A 307 7.62 20.74 28.84
CA ARG A 307 8.49 19.56 29.01
C ARG A 307 7.72 18.33 29.49
N HIS A 308 6.73 18.52 30.34
CA HIS A 308 5.91 17.43 30.85
C HIS A 308 4.95 16.89 29.77
N LEU A 309 4.33 17.77 28.97
CA LEU A 309 3.52 17.37 27.81
C LEU A 309 4.36 16.65 26.74
N GLU A 310 5.58 17.11 26.49
CA GLU A 310 6.54 16.44 25.59
C GLU A 310 6.83 15.01 26.06
N LYS A 311 7.07 14.80 27.36
CA LYS A 311 7.27 13.45 27.93
C LYS A 311 6.03 12.55 27.82
N ILE A 312 4.83 13.09 27.98
CA ILE A 312 3.59 12.33 27.78
C ILE A 312 3.47 11.91 26.30
N LEU A 313 3.75 12.83 25.38
CA LEU A 313 3.75 12.56 23.95
C LEU A 313 4.79 11.50 23.56
N ASP A 314 6.00 11.57 24.13
CA ASP A 314 7.04 10.56 23.99
C ASP A 314 6.54 9.17 24.40
N GLY A 315 5.99 9.06 25.62
CA GLY A 315 5.47 7.80 26.15
C GLY A 315 4.31 7.22 25.32
N GLU A 316 3.40 8.07 24.83
CA GLU A 316 2.29 7.64 23.95
C GLU A 316 2.79 7.07 22.62
N VAL A 317 3.81 7.70 22.02
CA VAL A 317 4.37 7.25 20.75
C VAL A 317 5.20 5.99 20.94
N GLU A 318 6.05 5.95 21.96
CA GLU A 318 6.85 4.79 22.33
C GLU A 318 5.96 3.57 22.58
N SER A 319 4.91 3.73 23.38
CA SER A 319 3.94 2.67 23.68
C SER A 319 3.29 2.11 22.41
N ARG A 320 2.88 2.97 21.46
CA ARG A 320 2.31 2.52 20.18
C ARG A 320 3.30 1.70 19.36
N ILE A 321 4.55 2.15 19.26
CA ILE A 321 5.60 1.46 18.50
C ILE A 321 5.90 0.10 19.14
N MET A 322 6.09 0.08 20.46
CA MET A 322 6.37 -1.16 21.20
C MET A 322 5.22 -2.15 21.09
N GLN A 323 3.97 -1.73 21.26
CA GLN A 323 2.81 -2.62 21.09
C GLN A 323 2.68 -3.18 19.67
N ALA A 324 3.08 -2.42 18.65
CA ALA A 324 3.11 -2.90 17.27
C ALA A 324 4.22 -3.95 17.05
N PHE A 325 5.40 -3.71 17.63
CA PHE A 325 6.52 -4.63 17.61
C PHE A 325 6.24 -5.92 18.40
N ASP A 326 5.65 -5.82 19.58
CA ASP A 326 5.29 -6.98 20.39
C ASP A 326 4.23 -7.85 19.70
N ALA A 327 3.28 -7.22 19.01
CA ALA A 327 2.30 -7.95 18.20
C ALA A 327 2.96 -8.70 17.04
N SER A 328 3.97 -8.11 16.37
CA SER A 328 4.69 -8.80 15.30
C SER A 328 5.55 -9.94 15.84
N ILE A 329 6.21 -9.77 16.99
CA ILE A 329 6.94 -10.82 17.70
C ILE A 329 6.01 -11.97 18.08
N LYS A 330 4.85 -11.67 18.70
CA LYS A 330 3.86 -12.69 19.07
C LYS A 330 3.41 -13.50 17.85
N ALA A 331 3.11 -12.81 16.75
CA ALA A 331 2.71 -13.42 15.49
C ALA A 331 3.84 -14.19 14.77
N GLY A 332 5.11 -13.93 15.12
CA GLY A 332 6.27 -14.47 14.38
C GLY A 332 6.39 -13.88 12.98
N SER A 333 5.86 -12.68 12.81
CA SER A 333 5.84 -11.98 11.55
C SER A 333 6.92 -10.92 11.55
N ASP A 334 7.88 -11.00 10.64
CA ASP A 334 8.81 -9.90 10.38
C ASP A 334 8.13 -8.81 9.53
N ALA A 335 7.04 -8.27 10.06
CA ALA A 335 6.19 -7.25 9.46
C ALA A 335 6.97 -5.97 9.06
N PHE A 336 8.08 -5.71 9.77
CA PHE A 336 8.93 -4.54 9.61
C PHE A 336 10.16 -4.80 8.73
N GLN A 337 10.30 -6.02 8.19
CA GLN A 337 11.40 -6.43 7.31
C GLN A 337 12.79 -6.25 7.95
N LEU A 338 12.89 -6.45 9.27
CA LEU A 338 14.13 -6.31 10.02
C LEU A 338 15.18 -7.34 9.57
N GLY A 339 14.76 -8.54 9.15
CA GLY A 339 15.65 -9.57 8.62
C GLY A 339 16.51 -9.09 7.45
N SER A 340 16.00 -8.17 6.62
CA SER A 340 16.77 -7.57 5.53
C SER A 340 17.98 -6.77 6.02
N HIS A 341 17.87 -6.12 7.19
CA HIS A 341 18.99 -5.42 7.82
C HIS A 341 20.06 -6.41 8.29
N ILE A 342 19.67 -7.59 8.78
CA ILE A 342 20.60 -8.65 9.14
C ILE A 342 21.26 -9.20 7.88
N ALA A 343 20.50 -9.49 6.83
CA ALA A 343 21.02 -9.96 5.56
C ALA A 343 22.09 -9.04 4.98
N TRP A 344 21.92 -7.71 5.12
CA TRP A 344 22.89 -6.72 4.63
C TRP A 344 24.10 -6.50 5.54
N ASN A 345 23.92 -6.51 6.88
CA ASN A 345 25.00 -6.18 7.81
C ASN A 345 25.74 -7.43 8.36
N TYR A 346 25.07 -8.58 8.40
CA TYR A 346 25.54 -9.86 8.94
C TYR A 346 25.14 -11.04 8.03
N PRO A 347 25.63 -11.10 6.78
CA PRO A 347 25.15 -12.05 5.77
C PRO A 347 25.36 -13.52 6.15
N GLU A 348 26.45 -13.87 6.84
CA GLU A 348 26.69 -15.25 7.28
C GLU A 348 25.74 -15.68 8.40
N GLU A 349 25.42 -14.79 9.35
CA GLU A 349 24.42 -15.06 10.38
C GLU A 349 23.02 -15.18 9.77
N TRP A 350 22.70 -14.33 8.79
CA TRP A 350 21.43 -14.44 8.05
C TRP A 350 21.26 -15.81 7.39
N LYS A 351 22.31 -16.32 6.72
CA LYS A 351 22.26 -17.66 6.11
C LYS A 351 21.94 -18.77 7.11
N ALA A 352 22.39 -18.63 8.36
CA ALA A 352 22.14 -19.61 9.41
C ALA A 352 20.70 -19.58 9.95
N VAL A 353 20.06 -18.40 9.96
CA VAL A 353 18.74 -18.23 10.59
C VAL A 353 17.57 -18.12 9.61
N LYS A 354 17.83 -17.85 8.33
CA LYS A 354 16.78 -17.51 7.33
C LYS A 354 15.71 -18.57 7.13
N GLU A 355 16.02 -19.87 7.30
CA GLU A 355 15.06 -20.95 7.06
C GLU A 355 14.03 -21.05 8.19
N ASP A 356 14.44 -20.78 9.44
CA ASP A 356 13.60 -20.77 10.63
C ASP A 356 13.35 -19.32 11.12
N TRP A 357 13.34 -18.37 10.19
CA TRP A 357 13.37 -16.94 10.53
C TRP A 357 12.22 -16.51 11.42
N SER A 358 11.02 -17.07 11.24
CA SER A 358 9.85 -16.73 12.06
C SER A 358 10.09 -17.02 13.55
N HIS A 359 10.71 -18.15 13.88
CA HIS A 359 11.05 -18.51 15.26
C HIS A 359 12.23 -17.69 15.78
N MET A 360 13.29 -17.56 14.97
CA MET A 360 14.48 -16.77 15.32
C MET A 360 14.16 -15.28 15.54
N TYR A 361 13.19 -14.75 14.81
CA TYR A 361 12.66 -13.41 14.99
C TYR A 361 12.10 -13.22 16.40
N LYS A 362 11.32 -14.17 16.93
CA LYS A 362 10.79 -14.09 18.30
C LYS A 362 11.89 -14.15 19.34
N GLU A 363 12.81 -15.10 19.17
CA GLU A 363 13.81 -15.42 20.19
C GLU A 363 14.93 -14.38 20.25
N GLN A 364 15.42 -13.92 19.10
CA GLN A 364 16.67 -13.15 19.02
C GLN A 364 16.51 -11.67 18.69
N VAL A 365 15.37 -11.22 18.15
CA VAL A 365 15.21 -9.81 17.78
C VAL A 365 14.68 -9.01 18.98
N ARG A 366 15.32 -7.87 19.25
CA ARG A 366 14.90 -6.93 20.30
C ARG A 366 14.84 -5.52 19.73
N LEU A 367 13.91 -4.72 20.23
CA LEU A 367 13.74 -3.32 19.87
C LEU A 367 13.93 -2.45 21.11
N GLU A 368 14.82 -1.47 21.01
CA GLU A 368 14.98 -0.36 21.93
C GLU A 368 14.44 0.89 21.22
N VAL A 369 13.47 1.59 21.82
CA VAL A 369 12.88 2.79 21.25
C VAL A 369 13.36 4.01 22.03
N GLU A 370 13.80 5.03 21.31
CA GLU A 370 14.15 6.34 21.86
C GLU A 370 13.34 7.41 21.14
N THR A 371 12.37 8.00 21.81
CA THR A 371 11.60 9.12 21.26
C THR A 371 12.08 10.45 21.84
N LYS A 372 11.99 11.50 21.02
CA LYS A 372 12.19 12.88 21.45
C LYS A 372 11.17 13.77 20.76
N ALA A 373 10.15 14.14 21.50
CA ALA A 373 9.14 15.09 21.06
C ALA A 373 9.52 16.52 21.43
N VAL A 374 9.18 17.46 20.56
CA VAL A 374 9.27 18.90 20.81
C VAL A 374 7.96 19.55 20.39
N ILE A 375 7.31 20.25 21.32
CA ILE A 375 6.07 20.97 21.02
C ILE A 375 6.41 22.43 20.71
N ARG A 376 5.95 22.93 19.56
CA ARG A 376 6.10 24.31 19.12
C ARG A 376 4.81 25.09 19.41
N LEU A 377 4.95 26.27 20.00
CA LEU A 377 3.85 27.23 20.10
C LEU A 377 3.78 28.03 18.80
N LEU A 378 2.65 28.01 18.11
CA LEU A 378 2.41 28.90 16.98
C LEU A 378 2.29 30.33 17.52
N GLY A 379 3.21 31.22 17.14
CA GLY A 379 3.20 32.63 17.52
C GLY A 379 4.47 33.16 18.19
N THR A 380 5.40 32.29 18.61
CA THR A 380 6.75 32.72 19.00
C THR A 380 7.63 32.79 17.76
N GLN A 381 7.63 33.96 17.10
CA GLN A 381 8.74 34.30 16.21
C GLN A 381 10.04 34.19 17.00
N LYS A 382 11.01 33.44 16.47
CA LYS A 382 12.41 33.61 16.87
C LYS A 382 12.73 35.10 16.72
N LYS A 383 13.01 35.78 17.84
CA LYS A 383 13.75 37.03 17.79
C LYS A 383 15.16 36.78 17.31
#